data_AF-A0A813FPP2-F1
#
_entry.id   AF-A0A813FPP2-F1
#
_cell.length_a   1.000
_cell.length_b   1.000
_cell.length_c   1.000
_cell.angle_alpha   90.00
_cell.angle_beta   90.00
_cell.angle_gamma   90.00
#
_symmetry.space_group_name_H-M   'P 1'
#
loop_
_entity.id
_entity.type
_entity.pdbx_description
1 polymer ?
#
loop_
_entity_poly.entity_id
_entity_poly.type
_entity_poly.pdbx_seq_one_letter_code
_entity_poly.pdbx_strand_id
1 'polypeptide(L)'
;MSLSRCEAGYFIQGVFCEICIPGGWSPGGFRFECSPCRGMPENGKGEYTDYGSKVQACNYTCGLGVPNVKSNPHCYDPFNYALQFFGGVRGMVMILISVILCALLLLLRSRGKMGREVARQPLNAMTLPGISFLEPHRGVLRRFCGRLCSRIMPGSFDGLQPQLRRSLSGGEAERRPVEMQLPKEKLPFHVCRVYFHGDNRSQSPWFLDEHLPASVEQMVGPEQWQRLAAAASALAGIPVWEARKEAALGVLYPPLEPLYARQR
;
A
#
# COMPACT_ATOMS: atom_id res chain seq x y z
N MET A 1 72.85 28.21 18.27
CA MET A 1 71.55 28.06 18.95
C MET A 1 70.65 27.25 18.02
N SER A 2 70.33 26.02 18.37
CA SER A 2 69.37 25.20 17.62
C SER A 2 67.99 25.80 17.81
N LEU A 3 67.29 26.20 16.73
CA LEU A 3 65.86 26.49 16.84
C LEU A 3 65.20 25.22 17.41
N SER A 4 64.53 25.35 18.55
CA SER A 4 63.74 24.28 19.13
C SER A 4 62.50 24.08 18.26
N ARG A 5 62.26 22.83 17.87
CA ARG A 5 61.07 22.42 17.12
C ARG A 5 59.83 22.54 18.02
N CYS A 6 58.79 23.23 17.56
CA CYS A 6 57.53 23.29 18.31
C CYS A 6 56.67 22.02 18.11
N GLU A 7 55.87 21.68 19.11
CA GLU A 7 54.90 20.59 19.04
C GLU A 7 53.73 20.92 18.10
N ALA A 8 52.96 19.90 17.72
CA ALA A 8 51.73 20.09 16.96
C ALA A 8 50.74 20.97 17.73
N GLY A 9 50.08 21.89 17.02
CA GLY A 9 49.24 22.94 17.60
C GLY A 9 49.97 24.24 17.96
N TYR A 10 51.31 24.29 17.82
CA TYR A 10 52.11 25.48 18.12
C TYR A 10 52.89 25.97 16.89
N PHE A 11 53.25 27.25 16.89
CA PHE A 11 54.10 27.90 15.90
C PHE A 11 55.21 28.71 16.60
N ILE A 12 56.28 29.02 15.87
CA ILE A 12 57.45 29.73 16.37
C ILE A 12 57.21 31.23 16.28
N GLN A 13 57.25 31.91 17.43
CA GLN A 13 57.26 33.35 17.54
C GLN A 13 58.55 33.79 18.22
N GLY A 14 59.52 34.25 17.43
CA GLY A 14 60.88 34.53 17.89
C GLY A 14 61.60 33.26 18.33
N VAL A 15 61.80 33.11 19.66
CA VAL A 15 62.44 31.93 20.28
C VAL A 15 61.46 31.05 21.06
N PHE A 16 60.19 31.44 21.15
CA PHE A 16 59.17 30.73 21.91
C PHE A 16 58.16 30.04 20.99
N CYS A 17 57.49 29.01 21.52
CA CYS A 17 56.37 28.35 20.85
C CYS A 17 55.06 28.96 21.35
N GLU A 18 54.27 29.54 20.45
CA GLU A 18 52.94 30.06 20.73
C GLU A 18 51.86 29.13 20.19
N ILE A 19 50.73 29.06 20.89
CA ILE A 19 49.60 28.20 20.54
C ILE A 19 48.81 28.80 19.38
N CYS A 20 48.36 27.96 18.44
CA CYS A 20 47.43 28.41 17.40
C CYS A 20 46.10 28.86 18.02
N ILE A 21 45.63 30.04 17.63
CA ILE A 21 44.29 30.53 17.96
C ILE A 21 43.20 29.68 17.27
N PRO A 22 41.93 29.75 17.72
CA PRO A 22 40.85 28.99 17.12
C PRO A 22 40.70 29.30 15.62
N GLY A 23 40.54 28.27 14.82
CA GLY A 23 40.56 28.36 13.35
C GLY A 23 41.95 28.24 12.73
N GLY A 24 43.01 28.13 13.55
CA GLY A 24 44.36 27.77 13.14
C GLY A 24 44.76 26.36 13.60
N TRP A 25 45.57 25.68 12.79
CA TRP A 25 46.20 24.42 13.15
C TRP A 25 47.67 24.41 12.73
N SER A 26 48.46 23.55 13.37
CA SER A 26 49.86 23.35 13.02
C SER A 26 50.23 21.88 13.20
N PRO A 27 50.91 21.24 12.21
CA PRO A 27 51.47 19.91 12.39
C PRO A 27 52.68 19.90 13.34
N GLY A 28 53.09 21.07 13.86
CA GLY A 28 54.34 21.28 14.60
C GLY A 28 55.51 21.48 13.65
N GLY A 29 56.72 21.53 14.19
CA GLY A 29 57.92 21.72 13.39
C GLY A 29 58.52 23.12 13.48
N PHE A 30 59.08 23.57 12.35
CA PHE A 30 59.63 24.91 12.15
C PHE A 30 58.63 25.81 11.40
N ARG A 31 57.39 25.86 11.90
CA ARG A 31 56.33 26.72 11.35
C ARG A 31 56.39 28.07 12.05
N PHE A 32 56.39 29.17 11.28
CA PHE A 32 56.32 30.53 11.83
C PHE A 32 54.88 31.08 11.88
N GLU A 33 53.91 30.33 11.37
CA GLU A 33 52.49 30.71 11.34
C GLU A 33 51.61 29.47 11.31
N CYS A 34 50.40 29.58 11.87
CA CYS A 34 49.38 28.53 11.82
C CYS A 34 48.67 28.51 10.46
N SER A 35 48.35 27.32 9.98
CA SER A 35 47.55 27.15 8.77
C SER A 35 46.05 27.22 9.11
N PRO A 36 45.19 27.71 8.19
CA PRO A 36 43.76 27.76 8.45
C PRO A 36 43.15 26.35 8.52
N CYS A 37 42.25 26.17 9.46
CA CYS A 37 41.44 24.96 9.62
C CYS A 37 40.51 24.75 8.41
N ARG A 38 40.19 23.48 8.13
CA ARG A 38 39.17 23.08 7.14
C ARG A 38 38.07 22.27 7.81
N GLY A 39 36.92 22.19 7.17
CA GLY A 39 35.80 21.35 7.61
C GLY A 39 34.62 22.12 8.19
N MET A 40 34.79 23.40 8.51
CA MET A 40 33.63 24.27 8.75
C MET A 40 32.97 24.64 7.40
N PRO A 41 31.65 24.51 7.27
CA PRO A 41 30.92 24.91 6.07
C PRO A 41 31.08 26.42 5.81
N GLU A 42 31.39 26.80 4.56
CA GLU A 42 31.59 28.22 4.15
C GLU A 42 30.39 29.12 4.48
N ASN A 43 29.18 28.56 4.47
CA ASN A 43 27.93 29.28 4.70
C ASN A 43 27.32 29.05 6.09
N GLY A 44 27.98 28.26 6.95
CA GLY A 44 27.46 27.96 8.29
C GLY A 44 27.84 29.02 9.29
N LYS A 45 26.93 29.33 10.23
CA LYS A 45 27.19 30.23 11.37
C LYS A 45 27.91 29.49 12.49
N GLY A 46 29.04 28.87 12.18
CA GLY A 46 29.88 28.14 13.12
C GLY A 46 31.04 28.99 13.65
N GLU A 47 31.54 28.62 14.82
CA GLU A 47 32.78 29.17 15.38
C GLU A 47 33.71 28.02 15.81
N TYR A 48 35.00 28.14 15.51
CA TYR A 48 36.01 27.18 15.97
C TYR A 48 36.26 27.37 17.46
N THR A 49 36.34 26.27 18.21
CA THR A 49 36.48 26.29 19.67
C THR A 49 37.87 25.92 20.16
N ASP A 50 38.62 25.17 19.35
CA ASP A 50 39.82 24.51 19.82
C ASP A 50 41.06 25.38 19.60
N TYR A 51 41.79 25.61 20.68
CA TYR A 51 43.14 26.17 20.63
C TYR A 51 44.15 25.07 20.32
N GLY A 52 45.17 25.39 19.53
CA GLY A 52 46.30 24.50 19.28
C GLY A 52 45.91 23.22 18.56
N SER A 53 45.04 23.31 17.55
CA SER A 53 44.63 22.12 16.80
C SER A 53 45.84 21.43 16.14
N LYS A 54 45.93 20.12 16.36
CA LYS A 54 46.98 19.25 15.79
C LYS A 54 46.63 18.77 14.38
N VAL A 55 45.36 18.88 14.01
CA VAL A 55 44.80 18.37 12.75
C VAL A 55 44.14 19.50 11.97
N GLN A 56 44.13 19.36 10.64
CA GLN A 56 43.50 20.33 9.76
C GLN A 56 41.98 20.43 9.96
N ALA A 57 41.34 19.32 10.35
CA ALA A 57 39.91 19.26 10.65
C ALA A 57 39.65 19.65 12.11
N CYS A 58 39.64 20.95 12.38
CA CYS A 58 39.46 21.50 13.73
C CYS A 58 37.99 21.39 14.18
N ASN A 59 37.76 21.20 15.47
CA ASN A 59 36.40 21.19 16.00
C ASN A 59 35.79 22.60 15.98
N TYR A 60 34.50 22.64 15.68
CA TYR A 60 33.70 23.85 15.70
C TYR A 60 32.35 23.58 16.37
N THR A 61 31.69 24.65 16.78
CA THR A 61 30.33 24.62 17.32
C THR A 61 29.43 25.55 16.51
N CYS A 62 28.15 25.20 16.39
CA CYS A 62 27.17 26.09 15.77
C CYS A 62 26.82 27.25 16.71
N GLY A 63 26.54 28.42 16.15
CA GLY A 63 26.17 29.61 16.89
C GLY A 63 24.83 29.51 17.63
N LEU A 64 24.50 30.54 18.40
CA LEU A 64 23.31 30.59 19.24
C LEU A 64 22.02 30.40 18.43
N GLY A 65 21.09 29.60 18.96
CA GLY A 65 19.78 29.34 18.35
C GLY A 65 19.79 28.26 17.26
N VAL A 66 20.92 27.59 17.04
CA VAL A 66 21.06 26.51 16.05
C VAL A 66 21.40 25.19 16.76
N PRO A 67 20.86 24.03 16.32
CA PRO A 67 21.21 22.73 16.89
C PRO A 67 22.73 22.43 16.82
N ASN A 68 23.21 21.56 17.70
CA ASN A 68 24.64 21.20 17.76
C ASN A 68 25.14 20.55 16.46
N VAL A 69 26.46 20.58 16.25
CA VAL A 69 27.14 20.01 15.07
C VAL A 69 26.84 18.52 14.86
N LYS A 70 26.56 17.77 15.93
CA LYS A 70 26.18 16.36 15.83
C LYS A 70 24.86 16.15 15.08
N SER A 71 23.91 17.06 15.25
CA SER A 71 22.60 17.00 14.58
C SER A 71 22.61 17.82 13.29
N ASN A 72 23.33 18.95 13.29
CA ASN A 72 23.39 19.92 12.23
C ASN A 72 24.86 20.19 11.82
N PRO A 73 25.50 19.27 11.09
CA PRO A 73 26.92 19.39 10.74
C PRO A 73 27.24 20.60 9.87
N HIS A 74 26.23 21.18 9.20
CA HIS A 74 26.42 22.35 8.37
C HIS A 74 26.03 23.67 9.06
N CYS A 75 25.63 23.61 10.34
CA CYS A 75 25.14 24.76 11.10
C CYS A 75 24.11 25.60 10.33
N TYR A 76 23.18 24.93 9.62
CA TYR A 76 22.08 25.58 8.92
C TYR A 76 21.14 26.27 9.90
N ASP A 77 20.58 27.42 9.49
CA ASP A 77 19.49 28.07 10.22
C ASP A 77 18.29 27.13 10.40
N PRO A 78 17.45 27.33 11.43
CA PRO A 78 16.35 26.42 11.77
C PRO A 78 15.44 26.05 10.58
N PHE A 79 15.15 27.00 9.70
CA PHE A 79 14.34 26.76 8.50
C PHE A 79 15.04 25.85 7.48
N ASN A 80 16.32 26.12 7.18
CA ASN A 80 17.12 25.33 6.25
C ASN A 80 17.38 23.92 6.82
N TYR A 81 17.63 23.83 8.13
CA TYR A 81 17.76 22.57 8.83
C TYR A 81 16.48 21.73 8.73
N ALA A 82 15.31 22.35 8.94
CA ALA A 82 14.02 21.67 8.78
C ALA A 82 13.77 21.21 7.34
N LEU A 83 14.09 22.03 6.34
CA LEU A 83 13.99 21.62 4.94
C LEU A 83 14.89 20.42 4.65
N GLN A 84 16.11 20.43 5.17
CA GLN A 84 17.07 19.35 4.92
C GLN A 84 16.67 18.04 5.62
N PHE A 85 16.00 18.12 6.76
CA PHE A 85 15.37 16.97 7.41
C PHE A 85 14.40 16.23 6.47
N PHE A 86 13.66 16.97 5.63
CA PHE A 86 12.78 16.40 4.61
C PHE A 86 13.50 16.06 3.30
N GLY A 87 14.82 15.90 3.28
CA GLY A 87 15.60 15.63 2.07
C GLY A 87 15.81 16.86 1.18
N GLY A 88 15.69 18.06 1.78
CA GLY A 88 15.80 19.34 1.09
C GLY A 88 14.63 19.61 0.15
N VAL A 89 14.84 20.53 -0.80
CA VAL A 89 13.84 20.89 -1.81
C VAL A 89 13.37 19.67 -2.60
N ARG A 90 14.29 18.76 -2.92
CA ARG A 90 13.97 17.52 -3.66
C ARG A 90 13.00 16.63 -2.89
N GLY A 91 13.24 16.40 -1.61
CA GLY A 91 12.35 15.56 -0.81
C GLY A 91 10.99 16.22 -0.55
N MET A 92 10.93 17.55 -0.36
CA MET A 92 9.66 18.28 -0.28
C MET A 92 8.83 18.14 -1.57
N VAL A 93 9.46 18.23 -2.75
CA VAL A 93 8.79 18.00 -4.03
C VAL A 93 8.26 16.56 -4.13
N MET A 94 9.02 15.56 -3.68
CA MET A 94 8.56 14.17 -3.66
C MET A 94 7.36 13.95 -2.75
N ILE A 95 7.34 14.59 -1.57
CA ILE A 95 6.20 14.55 -0.64
C ILE A 95 4.98 15.22 -1.27
N LEU A 96 5.13 16.36 -1.92
CA LEU A 96 4.01 17.02 -2.62
C LEU A 96 3.45 16.15 -3.74
N ILE A 97 4.31 15.54 -4.56
CA ILE A 97 3.90 14.62 -5.62
C ILE A 97 3.14 13.42 -5.04
N SER A 98 3.60 12.84 -3.93
CA SER A 98 2.94 11.69 -3.32
C SER A 98 1.55 12.05 -2.77
N VAL A 99 1.41 13.21 -2.13
CA VAL A 99 0.11 13.73 -1.66
C VAL A 99 -0.85 13.96 -2.82
N ILE A 100 -0.38 14.57 -3.92
CA ILE A 100 -1.18 14.81 -5.12
C ILE A 100 -1.63 13.48 -5.76
N LEU A 101 -0.73 12.51 -5.88
CA LEU A 101 -1.05 11.18 -6.41
C LEU A 101 -2.08 10.45 -5.53
N CYS A 102 -1.91 10.50 -4.21
CA CYS A 102 -2.89 9.94 -3.27
C CYS A 102 -4.25 10.61 -3.41
N ALA A 103 -4.31 11.94 -3.47
CA ALA A 103 -5.56 12.67 -3.69
C ALA A 103 -6.22 12.29 -5.02
N LEU A 104 -5.45 12.20 -6.11
CA LEU A 104 -5.94 11.79 -7.42
C LEU A 104 -6.53 10.37 -7.37
N LEU A 105 -5.85 9.41 -6.73
CA LEU A 105 -6.36 8.04 -6.58
C LEU A 105 -7.66 7.98 -5.77
N LEU A 106 -7.78 8.78 -4.72
CA LEU A 106 -9.01 8.89 -3.94
C LEU A 106 -10.17 9.47 -4.76
N LEU A 107 -9.91 10.49 -5.58
CA LEU A 107 -10.90 11.07 -6.49
C LEU A 107 -11.32 10.11 -7.60
N LEU A 108 -10.38 9.35 -8.18
CA LEU A 108 -10.71 8.32 -9.17
C LEU A 108 -11.56 7.21 -8.55
N ARG A 109 -11.26 6.82 -7.30
CA ARG A 109 -12.06 5.84 -6.56
C ARG A 109 -13.46 6.36 -6.22
N SER A 110 -13.62 7.63 -5.87
CA SER A 110 -14.93 8.21 -5.58
C SER A 110 -15.81 8.31 -6.84
N ARG A 111 -15.23 8.66 -8.00
CA ARG A 111 -15.96 8.67 -9.29
C ARG A 111 -16.43 7.27 -9.71
N GLY A 112 -15.61 6.24 -9.49
CA GLY A 112 -15.99 4.85 -9.75
C GLY A 112 -17.13 4.32 -8.86
N LYS A 113 -17.32 4.90 -7.67
CA LYS A 113 -18.49 4.60 -6.82
C LYS A 113 -19.75 5.29 -7.33
N MET A 114 -19.69 6.57 -7.69
CA MET A 114 -20.85 7.32 -8.19
C MET A 114 -21.41 6.75 -9.51
N GLY A 115 -20.53 6.32 -10.43
CA GLY A 115 -20.96 5.70 -11.69
C GLY A 115 -21.70 4.36 -11.53
N ARG A 116 -21.49 3.65 -10.42
CA ARG A 116 -22.20 2.41 -10.10
C ARG A 116 -23.57 2.63 -9.47
N GLU A 117 -23.79 3.77 -8.82
CA GLU A 117 -25.09 4.13 -8.24
C GLU A 117 -26.04 4.70 -9.31
N VAL A 118 -25.54 5.49 -10.26
CA VAL A 118 -26.37 5.99 -11.38
C VAL A 118 -26.78 4.88 -12.34
N ALA A 119 -25.96 3.83 -12.54
CA ALA A 119 -26.33 2.66 -13.34
C ALA A 119 -27.31 1.70 -12.65
N ARG A 120 -27.70 1.96 -11.39
CA ARG A 120 -28.67 1.18 -10.61
C ARG A 120 -30.03 1.85 -10.45
N GLN A 121 -30.27 3.00 -11.07
CA GLN A 121 -31.66 3.45 -11.22
C GLN A 121 -32.36 2.52 -12.21
N PRO A 122 -33.36 1.72 -11.77
CA PRO A 122 -34.18 1.00 -12.72
C PRO A 122 -34.85 2.04 -13.60
N LEU A 123 -34.68 1.88 -14.91
CA LEU A 123 -35.52 2.52 -15.91
C LEU A 123 -36.94 2.06 -15.59
N ASN A 124 -37.67 2.81 -14.76
CA ASN A 124 -39.09 2.59 -14.56
C ASN A 124 -39.71 2.82 -15.93
N ALA A 125 -39.98 1.71 -16.61
CA ALA A 125 -40.71 1.65 -17.84
C ALA A 125 -42.05 2.34 -17.60
N MET A 126 -42.15 3.58 -18.06
CA MET A 126 -43.42 4.24 -18.27
C MET A 126 -44.04 3.57 -19.49
N THR A 127 -44.76 2.48 -19.23
CA THR A 127 -45.61 1.80 -20.20
C THR A 127 -46.69 2.77 -20.67
N LEU A 128 -46.50 3.32 -21.87
CA LEU A 128 -47.57 3.93 -22.66
C LEU A 128 -47.98 2.90 -23.71
N PRO A 129 -49.25 2.48 -23.76
CA PRO A 129 -49.71 1.52 -24.75
C PRO A 129 -49.96 2.24 -26.08
N GLY A 130 -49.38 1.69 -27.15
CA GLY A 130 -49.75 1.99 -28.52
C GLY A 130 -48.94 3.10 -29.16
N ILE A 131 -47.99 2.72 -30.00
CA ILE A 131 -47.89 3.10 -31.41
C ILE A 131 -46.78 2.25 -32.02
N SER A 132 -47.16 1.39 -32.95
CA SER A 132 -46.28 0.64 -33.82
C SER A 132 -45.63 1.61 -34.81
N PHE A 133 -44.31 1.80 -34.79
CA PHE A 133 -43.64 2.44 -35.93
C PHE A 133 -42.20 1.93 -36.10
N LEU A 134 -42.02 1.26 -37.22
CA LEU A 134 -40.83 1.10 -38.08
C LEU A 134 -39.43 1.32 -37.48
N GLU A 135 -38.63 0.25 -37.59
CA GLU A 135 -37.18 0.27 -37.76
C GLU A 135 -36.69 1.43 -38.64
N PRO A 136 -35.51 1.96 -38.34
CA PRO A 136 -34.49 1.83 -39.38
C PRO A 136 -33.10 1.42 -38.89
N HIS A 137 -32.48 0.70 -39.81
CA HIS A 137 -31.12 0.18 -39.92
C HIS A 137 -29.98 1.21 -39.83
N ARG A 138 -28.78 0.63 -39.60
CA ARG A 138 -27.38 1.13 -39.73
C ARG A 138 -26.82 1.82 -38.47
N GLY A 139 -25.74 1.37 -37.84
CA GLY A 139 -24.66 0.47 -38.24
C GLY A 139 -23.34 1.24 -38.45
N VAL A 140 -22.23 0.61 -38.02
CA VAL A 140 -20.82 0.86 -38.43
C VAL A 140 -20.09 1.95 -37.60
N LEU A 141 -18.94 1.79 -36.91
CA LEU A 141 -17.74 0.91 -36.95
C LEU A 141 -17.27 0.58 -35.49
N ARG A 142 -16.96 -0.69 -35.14
CA ARG A 142 -15.62 -1.37 -35.06
C ARG A 142 -14.58 -0.69 -34.13
N ARG A 143 -13.66 -1.34 -33.41
CA ARG A 143 -13.18 -2.72 -33.05
C ARG A 143 -12.01 -2.44 -32.06
N PHE A 144 -11.68 -3.22 -31.03
CA PHE A 144 -10.89 -4.48 -31.02
C PHE A 144 -10.84 -4.98 -29.54
N CYS A 145 -11.46 -6.13 -29.18
CA CYS A 145 -10.88 -7.48 -28.93
C CYS A 145 -9.85 -7.57 -27.76
N GLY A 146 -9.86 -8.56 -26.84
CA GLY A 146 -10.46 -9.91 -26.86
C GLY A 146 -10.98 -10.42 -25.49
N ARG A 147 -12.01 -11.30 -25.51
CA ARG A 147 -11.98 -12.78 -25.28
C ARG A 147 -11.50 -13.15 -23.86
N LEU A 148 -12.28 -13.85 -23.01
CA LEU A 148 -12.96 -15.13 -23.25
C LEU A 148 -14.40 -15.23 -22.70
N CYS A 149 -15.23 -15.90 -23.51
CA CYS A 149 -16.44 -16.70 -23.27
C CYS A 149 -17.18 -16.66 -21.93
N SER A 150 -18.49 -16.39 -22.01
CA SER A 150 -19.54 -17.40 -21.74
C SER A 150 -20.85 -16.96 -22.41
N ARG A 151 -21.31 -17.75 -23.37
CA ARG A 151 -22.64 -17.67 -23.96
C ARG A 151 -23.64 -18.15 -22.91
N ILE A 152 -24.61 -17.31 -22.55
CA ILE A 152 -25.88 -17.75 -21.98
C ILE A 152 -26.96 -17.27 -22.96
N MET A 153 -27.64 -18.22 -23.59
CA MET A 153 -28.84 -17.96 -24.40
C MET A 153 -29.98 -17.46 -23.49
N PRO A 154 -30.89 -16.59 -23.98
CA PRO A 154 -32.12 -16.27 -23.28
C PRO A 154 -33.10 -17.42 -23.51
N GLY A 155 -33.13 -18.38 -22.58
CA GLY A 155 -34.17 -19.40 -22.52
C GLY A 155 -35.39 -18.85 -21.78
N SER A 156 -36.51 -18.82 -22.49
CA SER A 156 -37.86 -18.48 -22.04
C SER A 156 -38.14 -18.92 -20.60
N PHE A 157 -38.47 -17.95 -19.76
CA PHE A 157 -38.85 -18.14 -18.37
C PHE A 157 -40.38 -18.20 -18.28
N ASP A 158 -40.95 -19.31 -18.72
CA ASP A 158 -42.37 -19.59 -18.49
C ASP A 158 -42.53 -20.97 -17.87
N GLY A 159 -43.08 -20.99 -16.66
CA GLY A 159 -43.57 -22.20 -16.00
C GLY A 159 -42.53 -22.98 -15.21
N LEU A 160 -42.29 -22.56 -13.97
CA LEU A 160 -42.20 -23.45 -12.79
C LEU A 160 -42.11 -22.59 -11.52
N GLN A 161 -43.27 -22.14 -11.05
CA GLN A 161 -43.49 -21.83 -9.64
C GLN A 161 -43.27 -23.10 -8.81
N PRO A 162 -42.51 -23.07 -7.71
CA PRO A 162 -42.67 -24.05 -6.66
C PRO A 162 -43.88 -23.65 -5.82
N GLN A 163 -44.93 -24.46 -5.93
CA GLN A 163 -45.96 -24.61 -4.91
C GLN A 163 -45.32 -24.89 -3.55
N LEU A 164 -45.24 -23.86 -2.71
CA LEU A 164 -45.26 -24.04 -1.25
C LEU A 164 -45.67 -22.72 -0.58
N ARG A 165 -46.89 -22.29 -0.88
CA ARG A 165 -47.59 -21.23 -0.15
C ARG A 165 -49.06 -21.60 0.01
N ARG A 166 -49.33 -22.52 0.92
CA ARG A 166 -50.66 -22.71 1.52
C ARG A 166 -50.52 -23.37 2.90
N SER A 167 -50.23 -22.55 3.89
CA SER A 167 -51.03 -22.47 5.12
C SER A 167 -50.51 -21.30 5.96
N LEU A 168 -51.41 -20.73 6.77
CA LEU A 168 -51.20 -19.67 7.77
C LEU A 168 -51.31 -18.23 7.26
N SER A 169 -52.56 -17.85 7.02
CA SER A 169 -53.08 -16.53 7.39
C SER A 169 -52.96 -16.31 8.90
N GLY A 170 -52.37 -15.18 9.30
CA GLY A 170 -52.56 -14.60 10.64
C GLY A 170 -51.26 -14.35 11.42
N GLY A 171 -50.97 -13.06 11.67
CA GLY A 171 -50.09 -12.60 12.73
C GLY A 171 -48.69 -12.17 12.28
N GLU A 172 -48.40 -10.88 12.46
CA GLU A 172 -47.04 -10.35 12.53
C GLU A 172 -46.21 -11.17 13.51
N ALA A 173 -45.19 -11.86 13.02
CA ALA A 173 -44.18 -12.49 13.87
C ALA A 173 -42.81 -12.36 13.18
N GLU A 174 -41.99 -11.52 13.81
CA GLU A 174 -40.53 -11.49 13.81
C GLU A 174 -39.84 -12.62 13.02
N ARG A 175 -39.14 -12.27 11.93
CA ARG A 175 -38.24 -13.16 11.20
C ARG A 175 -37.06 -13.54 12.09
N ARG A 176 -37.22 -14.56 12.92
CA ARG A 176 -36.09 -15.29 13.47
C ARG A 176 -35.47 -16.14 12.34
N PRO A 177 -34.13 -16.20 12.26
CA PRO A 177 -33.47 -17.12 11.34
C PRO A 177 -33.98 -18.53 11.67
N VAL A 178 -34.45 -19.25 10.65
CA VAL A 178 -34.81 -20.66 10.78
C VAL A 178 -33.51 -21.39 11.07
N GLU A 179 -33.23 -21.60 12.35
CA GLU A 179 -32.15 -22.46 12.79
C GLU A 179 -32.54 -23.88 12.41
N MET A 180 -31.97 -24.39 11.33
CA MET A 180 -32.06 -25.80 10.96
C MET A 180 -31.32 -26.62 12.03
N GLN A 181 -31.98 -26.89 13.14
CA GLN A 181 -31.51 -27.83 14.14
C GLN A 181 -31.79 -29.24 13.62
N LEU A 182 -30.81 -29.81 12.90
CA LEU A 182 -30.83 -31.21 12.52
C LEU A 182 -30.08 -32.00 13.61
N PRO A 183 -30.77 -32.72 14.51
CA PRO A 183 -30.12 -33.49 15.56
C PRO A 183 -29.25 -34.59 14.94
N LYS A 184 -28.07 -34.80 15.52
CA LYS A 184 -27.01 -35.67 15.00
C LYS A 184 -27.48 -37.11 14.70
N GLU A 185 -28.51 -37.54 15.41
CA GLU A 185 -29.15 -38.86 15.36
C GLU A 185 -30.09 -39.05 14.16
N LYS A 186 -30.55 -37.95 13.54
CA LYS A 186 -31.42 -37.96 12.34
C LYS A 186 -30.66 -37.79 11.03
N LEU A 187 -29.33 -37.73 11.06
CA LEU A 187 -28.53 -37.83 9.85
C LEU A 187 -28.55 -39.30 9.42
N PRO A 188 -29.29 -39.68 8.36
CA PRO A 188 -29.22 -41.05 7.85
C PRO A 188 -27.76 -41.34 7.47
N PHE A 189 -27.33 -42.58 7.63
CA PHE A 189 -25.94 -43.08 7.50
C PHE A 189 -25.30 -42.94 6.10
N HIS A 190 -25.49 -41.81 5.42
CA HIS A 190 -24.89 -41.45 4.15
C HIS A 190 -24.16 -40.11 4.31
N VAL A 191 -23.06 -40.12 5.06
CA VAL A 191 -22.14 -38.97 5.09
C VAL A 191 -21.33 -39.00 3.81
N CYS A 192 -21.97 -38.68 2.67
CA CYS A 192 -21.20 -38.41 1.47
C CYS A 192 -20.44 -37.11 1.69
N ARG A 193 -19.12 -37.21 1.82
CA ARG A 193 -18.25 -36.05 2.02
C ARG A 193 -17.91 -35.47 0.66
N VAL A 194 -18.24 -34.20 0.51
CA VAL A 194 -17.84 -33.39 -0.63
C VAL A 194 -16.62 -32.59 -0.22
N TYR A 195 -15.54 -32.70 -0.97
CA TYR A 195 -14.30 -31.96 -0.70
C TYR A 195 -14.20 -30.77 -1.63
N PHE A 196 -13.81 -29.63 -1.05
CA PHE A 196 -13.42 -28.45 -1.81
C PHE A 196 -11.91 -28.50 -2.05
N HIS A 197 -11.49 -28.08 -3.24
CA HIS A 197 -10.09 -28.04 -3.63
C HIS A 197 -9.60 -26.59 -3.69
N GLY A 198 -8.33 -26.35 -3.37
CA GLY A 198 -7.70 -25.03 -3.47
C GLY A 198 -6.86 -24.67 -2.25
N ASP A 199 -5.95 -23.72 -2.44
CA ASP A 199 -4.93 -23.35 -1.44
C ASP A 199 -5.34 -22.16 -0.55
N ASN A 200 -6.62 -21.75 -0.64
CA ASN A 200 -7.13 -20.54 0.02
C ASN A 200 -6.31 -19.28 -0.33
N ARG A 201 -5.87 -19.19 -1.59
CA ARG A 201 -5.13 -18.04 -2.13
C ARG A 201 -5.98 -17.31 -3.15
N SER A 202 -5.74 -16.02 -3.37
CA SER A 202 -6.40 -15.27 -4.44
C SER A 202 -6.25 -15.89 -5.84
N GLN A 203 -5.16 -16.63 -6.09
CA GLN A 203 -4.91 -17.33 -7.36
C GLN A 203 -5.52 -18.73 -7.43
N SER A 204 -5.87 -19.31 -6.28
CA SER A 204 -6.45 -20.65 -6.15
C SER A 204 -7.44 -20.64 -4.96
N PRO A 205 -8.61 -20.00 -5.14
CA PRO A 205 -9.66 -20.02 -4.13
C PRO A 205 -10.21 -21.43 -4.00
N TRP A 206 -11.01 -21.68 -2.96
CA TRP A 206 -11.72 -22.95 -2.88
C TRP A 206 -12.72 -23.09 -4.02
N PHE A 207 -12.73 -24.25 -4.66
CA PHE A 207 -13.67 -24.59 -5.71
C PHE A 207 -14.16 -26.02 -5.55
N LEU A 208 -15.31 -26.29 -6.13
CA LEU A 208 -15.88 -27.64 -6.19
C LEU A 208 -15.69 -28.17 -7.62
N ASP A 209 -15.25 -29.42 -7.76
CA ASP A 209 -15.03 -30.02 -9.08
C ASP A 209 -16.35 -30.15 -9.86
N GLU A 210 -16.29 -29.86 -11.16
CA GLU A 210 -17.43 -30.01 -12.06
C GLU A 210 -17.76 -31.49 -12.32
N HIS A 211 -16.80 -32.38 -12.10
CA HIS A 211 -16.99 -33.82 -12.25
C HIS A 211 -17.75 -34.40 -11.05
N LEU A 212 -18.77 -35.19 -11.35
CA LEU A 212 -19.60 -35.86 -10.36
C LEU A 212 -18.82 -37.01 -9.72
N PRO A 213 -18.64 -37.05 -8.38
CA PRO A 213 -17.98 -38.16 -7.72
C PRO A 213 -18.83 -39.43 -7.80
N ALA A 214 -18.21 -40.59 -8.02
CA ALA A 214 -18.89 -41.89 -8.10
C ALA A 214 -19.73 -42.22 -6.85
N SER A 215 -19.37 -41.67 -5.69
CA SER A 215 -20.13 -41.83 -4.44
C SER A 215 -21.47 -41.09 -4.41
N VAL A 216 -21.64 -40.06 -5.25
CA VAL A 216 -22.84 -39.21 -5.32
C VAL A 216 -23.66 -39.49 -6.58
N GLU A 217 -23.10 -40.20 -7.56
CA GLU A 217 -23.69 -40.42 -8.88
C GLU A 217 -25.09 -41.01 -8.83
N GLN A 218 -25.36 -41.88 -7.86
CA GLN A 218 -26.67 -42.51 -7.68
C GLN A 218 -27.71 -41.60 -7.01
N MET A 219 -27.30 -40.48 -6.39
CA MET A 219 -28.15 -39.59 -5.60
C MET A 219 -28.45 -38.26 -6.30
N VAL A 220 -27.51 -37.75 -7.09
CA VAL A 220 -27.61 -36.42 -7.71
C VAL A 220 -27.27 -36.53 -9.19
N GLY A 221 -28.11 -35.95 -10.05
CA GLY A 221 -27.84 -35.93 -11.47
C GLY A 221 -26.66 -35.01 -11.83
N PRO A 222 -25.93 -35.28 -12.93
CA PRO A 222 -24.73 -34.53 -13.31
C PRO A 222 -25.01 -33.03 -13.53
N GLU A 223 -26.16 -32.67 -14.11
CA GLU A 223 -26.53 -31.25 -14.27
C GLU A 223 -26.74 -30.54 -12.93
N GLN A 224 -27.35 -31.21 -11.95
CA GLN A 224 -27.62 -30.62 -10.64
C GLN A 224 -26.30 -30.38 -9.90
N TRP A 225 -25.36 -31.32 -10.03
CA TRP A 225 -24.01 -31.18 -9.49
C TRP A 225 -23.24 -30.04 -10.14
N GLN A 226 -23.25 -29.92 -11.48
CA GLN A 226 -22.59 -28.82 -12.17
C GLN A 226 -23.14 -27.46 -11.74
N ARG A 227 -24.46 -27.34 -11.55
CA ARG A 227 -25.07 -26.09 -11.05
C ARG A 227 -24.63 -25.79 -9.62
N LEU A 228 -24.53 -26.80 -8.75
CA LEU A 228 -24.01 -26.65 -7.40
C LEU A 228 -22.53 -26.23 -7.41
N ALA A 229 -21.70 -26.90 -8.20
CA ALA A 229 -20.27 -26.60 -8.32
C ALA A 229 -20.02 -25.19 -8.84
N ALA A 230 -20.78 -24.75 -9.84
CA ALA A 230 -20.73 -23.39 -10.36
C ALA A 230 -21.15 -22.35 -9.30
N ALA A 231 -22.24 -22.60 -8.57
CA ALA A 231 -22.71 -21.69 -7.53
C ALA A 231 -21.73 -21.60 -6.35
N ALA A 232 -21.20 -22.74 -5.90
CA ALA A 232 -20.24 -22.80 -4.81
C ALA A 232 -18.91 -22.12 -5.19
N SER A 233 -18.40 -22.39 -6.39
CA SER A 233 -17.18 -21.75 -6.90
C SER A 233 -17.36 -20.25 -7.12
N ALA A 234 -18.56 -19.80 -7.54
CA ALA A 234 -18.87 -18.38 -7.66
C ALA A 234 -18.90 -17.67 -6.30
N LEU A 235 -19.42 -18.33 -5.24
CA LEU A 235 -19.44 -17.79 -3.88
C LEU A 235 -18.05 -17.76 -3.23
N ALA A 236 -17.22 -18.76 -3.53
CA ALA A 236 -15.84 -18.85 -3.03
C ALA A 236 -14.86 -17.98 -3.84
N GLY A 237 -15.30 -17.40 -4.96
CA GLY A 237 -14.49 -16.54 -5.81
C GLY A 237 -14.04 -15.27 -5.09
N ILE A 238 -12.71 -15.09 -4.98
CA ILE A 238 -12.12 -13.90 -4.39
C ILE A 238 -12.20 -12.74 -5.40
N PRO A 239 -12.77 -11.57 -5.04
CA PRO A 239 -12.86 -10.46 -5.95
C PRO A 239 -11.47 -9.88 -6.26
N VAL A 240 -11.27 -9.42 -7.51
CA VAL A 240 -9.96 -8.94 -8.02
C VAL A 240 -9.29 -7.88 -7.13
N TRP A 241 -10.07 -7.05 -6.43
CA TRP A 241 -9.52 -6.02 -5.55
C TRP A 241 -8.93 -6.60 -4.25
N GLU A 242 -9.45 -7.74 -3.76
CA GLU A 242 -8.86 -8.46 -2.63
C GLU A 242 -7.54 -9.12 -3.03
N ALA A 243 -7.50 -9.75 -4.20
CA ALA A 243 -6.26 -10.29 -4.78
C ALA A 243 -5.17 -9.21 -4.90
N ARG A 244 -5.54 -7.99 -5.35
CA ARG A 244 -4.60 -6.86 -5.44
C ARG A 244 -4.11 -6.37 -4.09
N LYS A 245 -4.97 -6.37 -3.06
CA LYS A 245 -4.56 -6.03 -1.69
C LYS A 245 -3.56 -7.05 -1.15
N GLU A 246 -3.85 -8.34 -1.32
CA GLU A 246 -2.95 -9.42 -0.88
C GLU A 246 -1.58 -9.30 -1.58
N ALA A 247 -1.57 -9.06 -2.89
CA ALA A 247 -0.33 -8.85 -3.64
C ALA A 247 0.45 -7.61 -3.16
N ALA A 248 -0.24 -6.49 -2.91
CA ALA A 248 0.40 -5.28 -2.38
C ALA A 248 0.98 -5.51 -0.98
N LEU A 249 0.25 -6.22 -0.11
CA LEU A 249 0.73 -6.60 1.21
C LEU A 249 1.94 -7.54 1.11
N GLY A 250 1.96 -8.50 0.18
CA GLY A 250 3.10 -9.37 -0.03
C GLY A 250 4.38 -8.63 -0.45
N VAL A 251 4.26 -7.50 -1.14
CA VAL A 251 5.40 -6.64 -1.50
C VAL A 251 5.81 -5.72 -0.34
N LEU A 252 4.82 -5.16 0.36
CA LEU A 252 5.06 -4.17 1.42
C LEU A 252 5.47 -4.80 2.75
N TYR A 253 5.03 -6.02 3.05
CA TYR A 253 5.25 -6.64 4.35
C TYR A 253 6.72 -7.03 4.60
N PRO A 254 7.45 -7.72 3.69
CA PRO A 254 8.85 -8.08 3.90
C PRO A 254 9.79 -6.90 4.24
N PRO A 255 9.72 -5.73 3.57
CA PRO A 255 10.55 -4.59 3.95
C PRO A 255 10.11 -3.91 5.25
N LEU A 256 8.87 -4.12 5.70
CA LEU A 256 8.34 -3.55 6.95
C LEU A 256 8.51 -4.47 8.16
N GLU A 257 8.72 -5.78 7.95
CA GLU A 257 8.92 -6.79 8.99
C GLU A 257 10.00 -6.40 10.04
N PRO A 258 11.18 -5.86 9.68
CA PRO A 258 12.20 -5.46 10.67
C PRO A 258 11.76 -4.32 11.58
N LEU A 259 10.86 -3.45 11.11
CA LEU A 259 10.34 -2.33 11.89
C LEU A 259 9.35 -2.80 12.96
N TYR A 260 8.55 -3.82 12.65
CA TYR A 260 7.57 -4.41 13.58
C TYR A 260 8.20 -5.41 14.54
N ALA A 261 9.20 -6.18 14.10
CA ALA A 261 9.92 -7.13 14.96
C ALA A 261 10.67 -6.44 16.12
N ARG A 262 11.01 -5.15 15.97
CA ARG A 262 11.73 -4.35 16.96
C ARG A 262 10.86 -3.84 18.13
N GLN A 263 9.54 -4.03 18.06
CA GLN A 263 8.58 -3.58 19.09
C GLN A 263 8.12 -4.68 20.06
N ARG A 264 8.63 -5.91 19.94
CA ARG A 264 8.46 -6.97 20.95
C ARG A 264 9.78 -7.24 21.66
#